data_AF-A0A166QKS4-F1
#
_entry.id   AF-A0A166QKS4-F1
#
_cell.length_a   1.000
_cell.length_b   1.000
_cell.length_c   1.000
_cell.angle_alpha   90.00
_cell.angle_beta   90.00
_cell.angle_gamma   90.00
#
_symmetry.space_group_name_H-M   'P 1'
#
loop_
_entity.id
_entity.type
_entity.pdbx_description
1 polymer ?
#
loop_
_entity_poly.entity_id
_entity_poly.type
_entity_poly.pdbx_seq_one_letter_code
_entity_poly.pdbx_strand_id
1 'polypeptide(L)'
;MMSSANEEDPFLQVQQDVLAQLDSTRPLFTSYLRIRSLSTSATSPELASARSDLESALESLAEDLADLVESVKAVESDPSAFGLSAPEITRRKRLVQDVGGEVEDMREELAKKLGDASSSSRGRPGAAGGANSDLPDPSSFAIADGDDRDRGGEDYAAEFEQQQQLEMMREQDTHLDGVFQTVGNLRRQADDMGRELEEQREMLEVVDSVADRVGGRLQTGVQKLQYVMRRNEDRLSSCCIAVLIFVLIVLLVLLLIL
;
A
#
# COMPACT_ATOMS: atom_id res chain seq x y z
N MET A 1 -9.11 19.74 -29.01
CA MET A 1 -7.95 18.85 -29.23
C MET A 1 -7.11 18.64 -27.96
N MET A 2 -7.65 18.85 -26.75
CA MET A 2 -6.89 18.77 -25.49
C MET A 2 -7.01 17.42 -24.77
N SER A 3 -7.72 16.44 -25.33
CA SER A 3 -7.96 15.14 -24.65
C SER A 3 -6.81 14.15 -24.77
N SER A 4 -5.98 14.23 -25.80
CA SER A 4 -4.98 13.19 -26.08
C SER A 4 -3.73 13.26 -25.19
N ALA A 5 -3.44 14.41 -24.57
CA ALA A 5 -2.28 14.55 -23.69
C ALA A 5 -2.47 13.89 -22.31
N ASN A 6 -3.72 13.66 -21.89
CA ASN A 6 -4.03 13.03 -20.60
C ASN A 6 -3.97 11.49 -20.66
N GLU A 7 -4.09 10.88 -21.84
CA GLU A 7 -4.00 9.41 -22.02
C GLU A 7 -2.55 8.91 -22.22
N GLU A 8 -1.59 9.81 -22.42
CA GLU A 8 -0.17 9.48 -22.70
C GLU A 8 0.80 10.12 -21.69
N ASP A 9 0.33 10.70 -20.59
CA ASP A 9 1.23 11.27 -19.58
C ASP A 9 1.81 10.14 -18.70
N PRO A 10 3.12 9.82 -18.81
CA PRO A 10 3.74 8.77 -18.01
C PRO A 10 3.65 9.05 -16.51
N PHE A 11 3.52 10.31 -16.10
CA PHE A 11 3.32 10.68 -14.70
C PHE A 11 2.04 10.06 -14.14
N LEU A 12 0.94 10.10 -14.90
CA LEU A 12 -0.36 9.60 -14.44
C LEU A 12 -0.37 8.08 -14.29
N GLN A 13 0.42 7.39 -15.11
CA GLN A 13 0.58 5.94 -15.01
C GLN A 13 1.39 5.54 -13.77
N VAL A 14 2.57 6.13 -13.58
CA VAL A 14 3.40 5.88 -12.39
C VAL A 14 2.67 6.33 -11.11
N GLN A 15 1.88 7.40 -11.17
CA GLN A 15 1.00 7.81 -10.07
C GLN A 15 0.01 6.68 -9.70
N GLN A 16 -0.64 6.04 -10.67
CA GLN A 16 -1.56 4.94 -10.39
C GLN A 16 -0.85 3.74 -9.78
N ASP A 17 0.34 3.42 -10.28
CA ASP A 17 1.15 2.31 -9.77
C ASP A 17 1.60 2.57 -8.31
N VAL A 18 2.08 3.79 -8.02
CA VAL A 18 2.46 4.23 -6.65
C VAL A 18 1.27 4.16 -5.70
N LEU A 19 0.09 4.63 -6.12
CA LEU A 19 -1.11 4.56 -5.30
C LEU A 19 -1.56 3.12 -5.04
N ALA A 20 -1.52 2.25 -6.06
CA ALA A 20 -1.85 0.84 -5.90
C ALA A 20 -0.85 0.12 -4.98
N GLN A 21 0.43 0.46 -5.08
CA GLN A 21 1.46 -0.08 -4.20
C GLN A 21 1.32 0.42 -2.77
N LEU A 22 0.98 1.69 -2.56
CA LEU A 22 0.66 2.25 -1.25
C LEU A 22 -0.51 1.51 -0.60
N ASP A 23 -1.59 1.28 -1.34
CA ASP A 23 -2.76 0.50 -0.89
C ASP A 23 -2.41 -0.94 -0.51
N SER A 24 -1.42 -1.55 -1.17
CA SER A 24 -0.91 -2.87 -0.80
C SER A 24 0.05 -2.84 0.41
N THR A 25 0.74 -1.72 0.64
CA THR A 25 1.73 -1.55 1.71
C THR A 25 1.07 -1.24 3.05
N ARG A 26 -0.01 -0.45 3.06
CA ARG A 26 -0.84 -0.14 4.25
C ARG A 26 -1.25 -1.39 5.06
N PRO A 27 -1.84 -2.46 4.47
CA PRO A 27 -2.21 -3.66 5.23
C PRO A 27 -0.99 -4.44 5.72
N LEU A 28 0.14 -4.44 5.00
CA LEU A 28 1.40 -5.02 5.47
C LEU A 28 1.89 -4.28 6.72
N PHE A 29 1.83 -2.95 6.72
CA PHE A 29 2.17 -2.12 7.88
C PHE A 29 1.25 -2.42 9.08
N THR A 30 -0.06 -2.48 8.86
CA THR A 30 -1.04 -2.90 9.89
C THR A 30 -0.72 -4.28 10.45
N SER A 31 -0.40 -5.24 9.58
CA SER A 31 -0.06 -6.60 9.98
C SER A 31 1.22 -6.63 10.81
N TYR A 32 2.24 -5.91 10.37
CA TYR A 32 3.49 -5.72 11.11
C TYR A 32 3.24 -5.12 12.50
N LEU A 33 2.45 -4.04 12.59
CA LEU A 33 2.10 -3.41 13.87
C LEU A 33 1.35 -4.38 14.80
N ARG A 34 0.40 -5.15 14.26
CA ARG A 34 -0.36 -6.15 15.01
C ARG A 34 0.56 -7.26 15.54
N ILE A 35 1.35 -7.88 14.67
CA ILE A 35 2.30 -8.94 15.04
C ILE A 35 3.29 -8.39 16.08
N ARG A 36 3.80 -7.17 15.87
CA ARG A 36 4.67 -6.46 16.81
C ARG A 36 4.04 -6.29 18.19
N SER A 37 2.75 -5.96 18.27
CA SER A 37 2.05 -5.81 19.55
C SER A 37 1.77 -7.12 20.28
N LEU A 38 1.65 -8.23 19.53
CA LEU A 38 1.35 -9.55 20.08
C LEU A 38 2.60 -10.39 20.38
N SER A 39 3.73 -10.09 19.72
CA SER A 39 4.98 -10.81 19.92
C SER A 39 5.70 -10.34 21.18
N THR A 40 5.90 -11.27 22.12
CA THR A 40 6.68 -11.07 23.35
C THR A 40 8.19 -11.14 23.13
N SER A 41 8.63 -11.66 21.98
CA SER A 41 10.03 -11.79 21.60
C SER A 41 10.34 -11.07 20.30
N ALA A 42 11.38 -10.23 20.32
CA ALA A 42 11.88 -9.51 19.14
C ALA A 42 12.47 -10.43 18.06
N THR A 43 12.70 -11.71 18.38
CA THR A 43 13.25 -12.73 17.48
C THR A 43 12.20 -13.69 16.93
N SER A 44 10.90 -13.37 17.02
CA SER A 44 9.89 -14.22 16.39
C SER A 44 10.08 -14.23 14.86
N PRO A 45 10.07 -15.42 14.22
CA PRO A 45 10.29 -15.53 12.78
C PRO A 45 9.18 -14.84 11.98
N GLU A 46 7.96 -14.78 12.53
CA GLU A 46 6.83 -14.07 11.92
C GLU A 46 7.04 -12.55 11.89
N LEU A 47 7.57 -11.95 12.97
CA LEU A 47 7.90 -10.52 13.00
C LEU A 47 9.04 -10.21 12.02
N ALA A 48 10.06 -11.07 11.95
CA ALA A 48 11.16 -10.91 11.01
C ALA A 48 10.70 -10.98 9.55
N SER A 49 9.81 -11.92 9.21
CA SER A 49 9.21 -12.01 7.87
C SER A 49 8.36 -10.78 7.56
N ALA A 50 7.42 -10.43 8.45
CA ALA A 50 6.53 -9.28 8.25
C ALA A 50 7.32 -7.96 8.11
N ARG A 51 8.44 -7.83 8.84
CA ARG A 51 9.38 -6.73 8.69
C ARG A 51 10.03 -6.73 7.31
N SER A 52 10.61 -7.85 6.90
CA SER A 52 11.31 -7.95 5.61
C SER A 52 10.37 -7.66 4.43
N ASP A 53 9.13 -8.14 4.50
CA ASP A 53 8.13 -7.92 3.47
C ASP A 53 7.74 -6.43 3.38
N LEU A 54 7.53 -5.79 4.54
CA LEU A 54 7.25 -4.35 4.62
C LEU A 54 8.45 -3.50 4.15
N GLU A 55 9.67 -3.87 4.53
CA GLU A 55 10.89 -3.17 4.15
C GLU A 55 11.11 -3.20 2.63
N SER A 56 10.92 -4.38 2.01
CA SER A 56 10.96 -4.55 0.55
C SER A 56 9.89 -3.71 -0.16
N ALA A 57 8.65 -3.73 0.35
CA ALA A 57 7.56 -2.94 -0.22
C ALA A 57 7.79 -1.43 -0.12
N LEU A 58 8.29 -0.95 1.02
CA LEU A 58 8.63 0.46 1.24
C LEU A 58 9.84 0.91 0.42
N GLU A 59 10.81 0.02 0.17
CA GLU A 59 11.97 0.33 -0.66
C GLU A 59 11.57 0.52 -2.13
N SER A 60 10.77 -0.39 -2.69
CA SER A 60 10.23 -0.23 -4.04
C SER A 60 9.34 1.00 -4.15
N LEU A 61 8.49 1.29 -3.16
CA LEU A 61 7.63 2.46 -3.17
C LEU A 61 8.43 3.76 -3.09
N ALA A 62 9.55 3.76 -2.37
CA ALA A 62 10.45 4.90 -2.28
C ALA A 62 11.21 5.16 -3.59
N GLU A 63 11.54 4.12 -4.35
CA GLU A 63 12.14 4.22 -5.69
C GLU A 63 11.16 4.89 -6.66
N ASP A 64 9.94 4.38 -6.77
CA ASP A 64 8.91 4.95 -7.65
C ASP A 64 8.54 6.38 -7.25
N LEU A 65 8.52 6.68 -5.94
CA LEU A 65 8.29 8.03 -5.44
C LEU A 65 9.45 8.98 -5.78
N ALA A 66 10.70 8.52 -5.75
CA ALA A 66 11.85 9.34 -6.13
C ALA A 66 11.75 9.77 -7.60
N ASP A 67 11.33 8.86 -8.49
CA ASP A 67 11.09 9.16 -9.90
C ASP A 67 9.96 10.20 -10.07
N LEU A 68 8.87 10.07 -9.30
CA LEU A 68 7.79 11.07 -9.30
C LEU A 68 8.27 12.43 -8.79
N VAL A 69 9.08 12.49 -7.72
CA VAL A 69 9.68 13.75 -7.23
C VAL A 69 10.53 14.41 -8.32
N GLU A 70 11.38 13.63 -9.00
CA GLU A 70 12.24 14.15 -10.07
C GLU A 70 11.42 14.64 -11.26
N SER A 71 10.37 13.93 -11.64
CA SER A 71 9.47 14.34 -12.71
C SER A 71 8.77 15.67 -12.41
N VAL A 72 8.30 15.88 -11.16
CA VAL A 72 7.69 17.16 -10.75
C VAL A 72 8.71 18.28 -10.79
N LYS A 73 9.95 18.02 -10.34
CA LYS A 73 11.04 19.01 -10.38
C LYS A 73 11.42 19.39 -11.80
N ALA A 74 11.45 18.43 -12.72
CA ALA A 74 11.69 18.69 -14.15
C ALA A 74 10.57 19.58 -14.73
N VAL A 75 9.32 19.27 -14.42
CA VAL A 75 8.15 20.06 -14.86
C VAL A 75 8.14 21.47 -14.26
N GLU A 76 8.55 21.63 -12.99
CA GLU A 76 8.66 22.94 -12.35
C GLU A 76 9.71 23.84 -13.04
N SER A 77 10.76 23.24 -13.61
CA SER A 77 11.83 23.97 -14.28
C SER A 77 11.47 24.48 -15.68
N ASP A 78 10.62 23.76 -16.43
CA ASP A 78 10.11 24.21 -17.72
C ASP A 78 8.63 23.80 -17.95
N PRO A 79 7.66 24.50 -17.33
CA PRO A 79 6.23 24.19 -17.48
C PRO A 79 5.72 24.28 -18.91
N SER A 80 6.32 25.18 -19.72
CA SER A 80 5.92 25.43 -21.11
C SER A 80 6.23 24.26 -22.04
N ALA A 81 7.35 23.56 -21.82
CA ALA A 81 7.74 22.40 -22.62
C ALA A 81 6.76 21.23 -22.49
N PHE A 82 6.14 21.08 -21.31
CA PHE A 82 5.21 19.99 -21.02
C PHE A 82 3.73 20.37 -21.20
N GLY A 83 3.42 21.64 -21.50
CA GLY A 83 2.04 22.10 -21.69
C GLY A 83 1.17 21.97 -20.44
N LEU A 84 1.78 21.92 -19.25
CA LEU A 84 1.10 21.70 -17.98
C LEU A 84 0.64 23.03 -17.36
N SER A 85 -0.55 23.01 -16.77
CA SER A 85 -1.09 24.18 -16.08
C SER A 85 -0.50 24.31 -14.67
N ALA A 86 -0.27 25.54 -14.18
CA ALA A 86 0.17 25.80 -12.81
C ALA A 86 -0.64 25.06 -11.70
N PRO A 87 -1.98 24.96 -11.77
CA PRO A 87 -2.73 24.18 -10.77
C PRO A 87 -2.45 22.67 -10.89
N GLU A 88 -2.11 22.16 -12.06
CA GLU A 88 -1.76 20.75 -12.24
C GLU A 88 -0.44 20.40 -11.58
N ILE A 89 0.59 21.24 -11.76
CA ILE A 89 1.89 21.09 -11.09
C ILE A 89 1.71 21.09 -9.57
N THR A 90 0.86 21.98 -9.07
CA THR A 90 0.54 22.05 -7.63
C THR A 90 -0.10 20.76 -7.12
N ARG A 91 -1.00 20.16 -7.90
CA ARG A 91 -1.60 18.85 -7.57
C ARG A 91 -0.55 17.74 -7.50
N ARG A 92 0.32 17.64 -8.51
CA ARG A 92 1.40 16.62 -8.54
C ARG A 92 2.35 16.76 -7.36
N LYS A 93 2.74 18.00 -7.04
CA LYS A 93 3.60 18.29 -5.88
C LYS A 93 2.96 17.86 -4.56
N ARG A 94 1.67 18.18 -4.39
CA ARG A 94 0.94 17.80 -3.18
C ARG A 94 0.85 16.29 -3.02
N LEU A 95 0.50 15.57 -4.09
CA LEU A 95 0.46 14.11 -4.10
C LEU A 95 1.80 13.51 -3.63
N VAL A 96 2.90 13.93 -4.25
CA VAL A 96 4.24 13.43 -3.92
C VAL A 96 4.62 13.76 -2.48
N GLN A 97 4.24 14.92 -1.97
CA GLN A 97 4.46 15.30 -0.58
C GLN A 97 3.64 14.45 0.40
N ASP A 98 2.36 14.22 0.09
CA ASP A 98 1.44 13.47 0.94
C ASP A 98 1.89 11.98 1.02
N VAL A 99 2.14 11.34 -0.14
CA VAL A 99 2.64 9.96 -0.20
C VAL A 99 4.04 9.85 0.41
N GLY A 100 4.92 10.81 0.14
CA GLY A 100 6.28 10.83 0.68
C GLY A 100 6.31 10.93 2.21
N GLY A 101 5.40 11.73 2.77
CA GLY A 101 5.20 11.80 4.22
C GLY A 101 4.74 10.47 4.81
N GLU A 102 3.74 9.82 4.19
CA GLU A 102 3.22 8.53 4.67
C GLU A 102 4.30 7.43 4.65
N VAL A 103 5.09 7.37 3.58
CA VAL A 103 6.21 6.41 3.46
C VAL A 103 7.28 6.67 4.52
N GLU A 104 7.65 7.93 4.74
CA GLU A 104 8.65 8.29 5.75
C GLU A 104 8.15 7.96 7.17
N ASP A 105 6.88 8.25 7.47
CA ASP A 105 6.26 7.90 8.75
C ASP A 105 6.29 6.38 9.00
N MET A 106 5.96 5.57 7.98
CA MET A 106 6.04 4.10 8.06
C MET A 106 7.48 3.61 8.26
N ARG A 107 8.47 4.23 7.60
CA ARG A 107 9.90 3.90 7.79
C ARG A 107 10.40 4.30 9.18
N GLU A 108 9.99 5.46 9.71
CA GLU A 108 10.36 5.89 11.05
C GLU A 108 9.80 4.94 12.12
N GLU A 109 8.54 4.49 11.97
CA GLU A 109 7.93 3.50 12.84
C GLU A 109 8.63 2.12 12.79
N LEU A 110 9.16 1.74 11.64
CA LEU A 110 9.98 0.54 11.47
C LEU A 110 11.34 0.68 12.18
N ALA A 111 11.91 1.89 12.20
CA ALA A 111 13.21 2.21 12.77
C ALA A 111 13.17 2.41 14.31
N LYS A 112 12.10 2.99 14.88
CA LYS A 112 11.97 3.32 16.31
C LYS A 112 12.30 2.16 17.27
N LYS A 113 12.00 0.90 16.91
CA LYS A 113 12.28 -0.28 17.76
C LYS A 113 13.70 -0.87 17.62
N LEU A 114 14.47 -0.55 16.57
CA LEU A 114 15.93 -0.77 16.58
C LEU A 114 16.58 0.14 17.63
N GLY A 115 16.10 1.39 17.71
CA GLY A 115 16.50 2.36 18.73
C GLY A 115 16.11 1.91 20.14
N ASP A 116 14.89 1.43 20.35
CA ASP A 116 14.43 1.01 21.68
C ASP A 116 14.99 -0.33 22.18
N ALA A 117 15.33 -1.26 21.27
CA ALA A 117 16.11 -2.43 21.64
C ALA A 117 17.56 -2.06 22.02
N SER A 118 18.08 -0.93 21.54
CA SER A 118 19.38 -0.39 21.93
C SER A 118 19.29 0.49 23.19
N SER A 119 18.15 1.17 23.44
CA SER A 119 17.92 2.08 24.56
C SER A 119 17.54 1.33 25.86
N SER A 120 16.88 0.17 25.76
CA SER A 120 16.63 -0.71 26.91
C SER A 120 17.91 -1.32 27.50
N SER A 121 19.06 -1.17 26.82
CA SER A 121 20.40 -1.48 27.35
C SER A 121 21.13 -0.27 27.97
N ARG A 122 20.57 0.96 27.93
CA ARG A 122 21.24 2.18 28.44
C ARG A 122 20.41 3.07 29.37
N GLY A 123 19.22 2.65 29.80
CA GLY A 123 18.33 3.44 30.64
C GLY A 123 18.29 3.06 32.13
N ARG A 124 19.40 3.22 32.88
CA ARG A 124 19.34 3.38 34.35
C ARG A 124 20.36 4.42 34.82
N PRO A 125 20.07 5.73 34.72
CA PRO A 125 20.83 6.76 35.42
C PRO A 125 20.18 7.02 36.78
N GLY A 126 20.80 6.50 37.84
CA GLY A 126 20.31 6.74 39.20
C GLY A 126 21.19 6.11 40.28
N ALA A 127 22.30 6.79 40.60
CA ALA A 127 22.79 7.06 41.96
C ALA A 127 24.32 7.22 41.97
N ALA A 128 24.78 8.47 41.97
CA ALA A 128 26.09 8.81 42.47
C ALA A 128 26.09 8.56 43.99
N GLY A 129 26.90 7.60 44.45
CA GLY A 129 27.09 7.37 45.88
C GLY A 129 27.89 6.11 46.18
N GLY A 130 29.21 6.27 46.36
CA GLY A 130 30.02 5.51 47.32
C GLY A 130 30.23 4.01 47.09
N ALA A 131 31.47 3.66 46.70
CA ALA A 131 32.24 2.49 47.12
C ALA A 131 31.50 1.39 47.93
N ASN A 132 31.25 0.24 47.31
CA ASN A 132 31.84 -1.06 47.64
C ASN A 132 31.21 -2.15 46.78
N SER A 133 32.06 -2.98 46.19
CA SER A 133 31.72 -4.22 45.51
C SER A 133 31.18 -5.23 46.51
N ASP A 134 29.87 -5.49 46.47
CA ASP A 134 29.27 -6.60 47.21
C ASP A 134 28.23 -7.26 46.30
N LEU A 135 28.71 -8.14 45.42
CA LEU A 135 27.84 -9.19 44.87
C LEU A 135 27.83 -10.31 45.90
N PRO A 136 26.67 -10.82 46.34
CA PRO A 136 26.62 -11.93 47.27
C PRO A 136 27.22 -13.20 46.63
N ASP A 137 28.12 -13.84 47.37
CA ASP A 137 28.88 -15.04 47.01
C ASP A 137 27.93 -16.24 46.78
N PRO A 138 28.11 -17.10 45.75
CA PRO A 138 27.18 -18.19 45.43
C PRO A 138 27.05 -19.26 46.53
N SER A 139 27.89 -19.20 47.55
CA SER A 139 27.83 -20.06 48.74
C SER A 139 26.70 -19.70 49.71
N SER A 140 26.02 -18.56 49.57
CA SER A 140 24.85 -18.24 50.41
C SER A 140 23.60 -19.07 50.08
N PHE A 141 23.62 -19.81 48.96
CA PHE A 141 22.57 -20.74 48.55
C PHE A 141 22.89 -22.21 48.86
N ALA A 142 24.04 -22.50 49.47
CA ALA A 142 24.38 -23.85 49.90
C ALA A 142 23.64 -24.16 51.22
N ILE A 143 22.54 -24.91 51.11
CA ILE A 143 21.76 -25.45 52.23
C ILE A 143 22.71 -26.22 53.16
N ALA A 144 22.92 -25.68 54.36
CA ALA A 144 23.59 -26.39 55.44
C ALA A 144 22.61 -27.44 55.98
N ASP A 145 22.97 -28.71 55.81
CA ASP A 145 22.35 -29.87 56.45
C ASP A 145 22.42 -29.67 57.98
N GLY A 146 21.29 -29.31 58.60
CA GLY A 146 21.24 -28.86 59.98
C GLY A 146 19.82 -28.64 60.45
N ASP A 147 19.17 -29.76 60.79
CA ASP A 147 18.05 -29.94 61.73
C ASP A 147 17.56 -28.68 62.47
N ASP A 148 16.66 -27.91 61.86
CA ASP A 148 15.71 -27.06 62.58
C ASP A 148 14.44 -26.89 61.76
N ARG A 149 13.32 -27.28 62.37
CA ARG A 149 12.03 -27.48 61.74
C ARG A 149 11.30 -26.16 61.50
N ASP A 150 11.06 -25.88 60.23
CA ASP A 150 9.69 -25.72 59.68
C ASP A 150 8.91 -24.45 60.07
N ARG A 151 9.47 -23.26 59.76
CA ARG A 151 8.66 -22.03 59.67
C ARG A 151 9.21 -20.83 58.89
N GLY A 152 10.51 -20.78 58.59
CA GLY A 152 11.13 -19.59 57.98
C GLY A 152 11.55 -19.71 56.51
N GLY A 153 11.68 -20.94 56.00
CA GLY A 153 12.06 -21.19 54.59
C GLY A 153 10.90 -21.02 53.61
N GLU A 154 9.67 -21.24 54.07
CA GLU A 154 8.45 -21.04 53.26
C GLU A 154 8.18 -19.56 53.00
N ASP A 155 8.46 -18.67 53.96
CA ASP A 155 8.26 -17.22 53.81
C ASP A 155 9.21 -16.60 52.75
N TYR A 156 10.48 -17.02 52.71
CA TYR A 156 11.43 -16.47 51.72
C TYR A 156 11.15 -16.95 50.29
N ALA A 157 10.73 -18.22 50.15
CA ALA A 157 10.28 -18.76 48.86
C ALA A 157 8.97 -18.11 48.41
N ALA A 158 8.02 -17.90 49.31
CA ALA A 158 6.76 -17.22 49.03
C ALA A 158 6.96 -15.74 48.67
N GLU A 159 7.87 -15.02 49.35
CA GLU A 159 8.24 -13.64 49.02
C GLU A 159 8.92 -13.54 47.64
N PHE A 160 9.79 -14.50 47.32
CA PHE A 160 10.43 -14.57 46.01
C PHE A 160 9.44 -14.90 44.89
N GLU A 161 8.54 -15.87 45.12
CA GLU A 161 7.44 -16.20 44.19
C GLU A 161 6.49 -15.01 43.98
N GLN A 162 6.20 -14.26 45.04
CA GLN A 162 5.34 -13.08 44.96
C GLN A 162 6.02 -11.93 44.19
N GLN A 163 7.34 -11.72 44.38
CA GLN A 163 8.11 -10.77 43.59
C GLN A 163 8.15 -11.17 42.11
N GLN A 164 8.34 -12.46 41.83
CA GLN A 164 8.36 -12.99 40.46
C GLN A 164 6.99 -12.88 39.78
N GLN A 165 5.89 -13.10 40.51
CA GLN A 165 4.52 -12.83 40.04
C GLN A 165 4.27 -11.35 39.76
N LEU A 166 4.79 -10.44 40.61
CA LEU A 166 4.67 -9.00 40.42
C LEU A 166 5.47 -8.50 39.22
N GLU A 167 6.66 -9.05 38.97
CA GLU A 167 7.42 -8.77 37.74
C GLU A 167 6.66 -9.28 36.51
N MET A 168 6.13 -10.51 36.56
CA MET A 168 5.33 -11.07 35.47
C MET A 168 4.04 -10.27 35.20
N MET A 169 3.38 -9.74 36.23
CA MET A 169 2.21 -8.86 36.09
C MET A 169 2.60 -7.52 35.47
N ARG A 170 3.73 -6.92 35.86
CA ARG A 170 4.21 -5.65 35.31
C ARG A 170 4.63 -5.79 33.84
N GLU A 171 5.23 -6.91 33.46
CA GLU A 171 5.52 -7.22 32.06
C GLU A 171 4.22 -7.27 31.25
N GLN A 172 3.19 -7.96 31.74
CA GLN A 172 1.88 -8.02 31.07
C GLN A 172 1.17 -6.66 30.99
N ASP A 173 1.24 -5.81 32.03
CA ASP A 173 0.61 -4.49 32.03
C ASP A 173 1.25 -3.56 30.98
N THR A 174 2.58 -3.62 30.86
CA THR A 174 3.33 -2.91 29.81
C THR A 174 2.98 -3.41 28.41
N HIS A 175 2.63 -4.70 28.28
CA HIS A 175 2.17 -5.27 27.00
C HIS A 175 0.77 -4.76 26.62
N LEU A 176 -0.14 -4.60 27.59
CA LEU A 176 -1.48 -4.08 27.34
C LEU A 176 -1.45 -2.64 26.84
N ASP A 177 -0.56 -1.78 27.37
CA ASP A 177 -0.38 -0.40 26.88
C ASP A 177 0.10 -0.36 25.41
N GLY A 178 1.04 -1.23 25.03
CA GLY A 178 1.50 -1.38 23.65
C GLY A 178 0.39 -1.86 22.70
N VAL A 179 -0.49 -2.75 23.19
CA VAL A 179 -1.69 -3.19 22.46
C VAL A 179 -2.69 -2.06 22.31
N PHE A 180 -2.93 -1.23 23.33
CA PHE A 180 -3.85 -0.09 23.24
C PHE A 180 -3.41 0.96 22.22
N GLN A 181 -2.12 1.29 22.17
CA GLN A 181 -1.58 2.20 21.15
C GLN A 181 -1.72 1.61 19.75
N THR A 182 -1.44 0.32 19.60
CA THR A 182 -1.55 -0.38 18.32
C THR A 182 -3.01 -0.48 17.86
N VAL A 183 -3.95 -0.82 18.73
CA VAL A 183 -5.39 -0.84 18.44
C VAL A 183 -5.89 0.56 18.10
N GLY A 184 -5.38 1.59 18.77
CA GLY A 184 -5.68 2.99 18.43
C GLY A 184 -5.22 3.38 17.02
N ASN A 185 -4.01 2.95 16.63
CA ASN A 185 -3.48 3.16 15.28
C ASN A 185 -4.25 2.35 14.23
N LEU A 186 -4.52 1.07 14.49
CA LEU A 186 -5.31 0.18 13.63
C LEU A 186 -6.72 0.70 13.42
N ARG A 187 -7.35 1.26 14.46
CA ARG A 187 -8.68 1.86 14.35
C ARG A 187 -8.67 3.09 13.45
N ARG A 188 -7.66 3.98 13.59
CA ARG A 188 -7.51 5.13 12.69
C ARG A 188 -7.30 4.69 11.25
N GLN A 189 -6.39 3.74 11.04
CA GLN A 189 -6.14 3.19 9.71
C GLN A 189 -7.38 2.49 9.11
N ALA A 190 -8.15 1.76 9.90
CA ALA A 190 -9.39 1.14 9.44
C ALA A 190 -10.47 2.17 9.09
N ASP A 191 -10.51 3.31 9.79
CA ASP A 191 -11.42 4.42 9.52
C ASP A 191 -11.00 5.19 8.26
N ASP A 192 -9.70 5.33 8.03
CA ASP A 192 -9.15 5.94 6.80
C ASP A 192 -9.35 5.00 5.60
N MET A 193 -9.09 3.70 5.74
CA MET A 193 -9.42 2.69 4.72
C MET A 193 -10.93 2.62 4.45
N GLY A 194 -11.77 2.78 5.48
CA GLY A 194 -13.22 2.80 5.31
C GLY A 194 -13.69 3.97 4.46
N ARG A 195 -13.10 5.16 4.66
CA ARG A 195 -13.38 6.36 3.86
C ARG A 195 -12.84 6.24 2.44
N GLU A 196 -11.62 5.74 2.27
CA GLU A 196 -11.02 5.58 0.94
C GLU A 196 -11.75 4.51 0.11
N LEU A 197 -12.26 3.42 0.72
CA LEU A 197 -13.13 2.45 0.04
C LEU A 197 -14.48 3.05 -0.36
N GLU A 198 -15.02 3.99 0.41
CA GLU A 198 -16.24 4.71 0.06
C GLU A 198 -16.00 5.68 -1.12
N GLU A 199 -14.85 6.37 -1.13
CA GLU A 199 -14.41 7.22 -2.25
C GLU A 199 -14.11 6.38 -3.52
N GLN A 200 -13.46 5.22 -3.38
CA GLN A 200 -13.22 4.30 -4.49
C GLN A 200 -14.54 3.73 -5.05
N ARG A 201 -15.54 3.49 -4.21
CA ARG A 201 -16.89 3.09 -4.65
C ARG A 201 -17.56 4.19 -5.46
N GLU A 202 -17.42 5.45 -5.05
CA GLU A 202 -17.93 6.60 -5.81
C GLU A 202 -17.21 6.76 -7.16
N MET A 203 -15.88 6.59 -7.20
CA MET A 203 -15.13 6.59 -8.45
C MET A 203 -15.53 5.44 -9.39
N LEU A 204 -15.81 4.25 -8.86
CA LEU A 204 -16.29 3.11 -9.65
C LEU A 204 -17.65 3.40 -10.32
N GLU A 205 -18.54 4.14 -9.66
CA GLU A 205 -19.83 4.56 -10.25
C GLU A 205 -19.62 5.54 -11.43
N VAL A 206 -18.63 6.43 -11.32
CA VAL A 206 -18.22 7.31 -12.43
C VAL A 206 -17.64 6.48 -13.58
N VAL A 207 -16.78 5.52 -13.30
CA VAL A 207 -16.19 4.61 -14.31
C VAL A 207 -17.28 3.81 -15.02
N ASP A 208 -18.27 3.28 -14.30
CA ASP A 208 -19.41 2.56 -14.87
C ASP A 208 -20.23 3.47 -15.82
N SER A 209 -20.50 4.71 -15.40
CA SER A 209 -21.20 5.69 -16.24
C SER A 209 -20.43 6.05 -17.52
N VAL A 210 -19.10 6.09 -17.46
CA VAL A 210 -18.23 6.32 -18.62
C VAL A 210 -18.20 5.08 -19.50
N ALA A 211 -18.11 3.88 -18.93
CA ALA A 211 -18.17 2.61 -19.65
C ALA A 211 -19.49 2.46 -20.40
N ASP A 212 -20.63 2.80 -19.80
CA ASP A 212 -21.94 2.83 -20.44
C ASP A 212 -21.99 3.79 -21.63
N ARG A 213 -21.41 4.99 -21.46
CA ARG A 213 -21.35 6.00 -22.52
C ARG A 213 -20.46 5.55 -23.68
N VAL A 214 -19.33 4.90 -23.38
CA VAL A 214 -18.45 4.30 -24.38
C VAL A 214 -19.15 3.15 -25.07
N GLY A 215 -19.81 2.26 -24.33
CA GLY A 215 -20.59 1.13 -24.85
C GLY A 215 -21.69 1.59 -25.82
N GLY A 216 -22.45 2.63 -25.46
CA GLY A 216 -23.47 3.21 -26.34
C GLY A 216 -22.90 3.82 -27.63
N ARG A 217 -21.74 4.50 -27.53
CA ARG A 217 -21.04 5.05 -28.72
C ARG A 217 -20.47 3.95 -29.61
N LEU A 218 -19.91 2.90 -29.01
CA LEU A 218 -19.35 1.76 -29.71
C LEU A 218 -20.45 0.98 -30.43
N GLN A 219 -21.59 0.73 -29.77
CA GLN A 219 -22.78 0.12 -30.38
C GLN A 219 -23.30 0.95 -31.56
N THR A 220 -23.39 2.27 -31.41
CA THR A 220 -23.78 3.17 -32.50
C THR A 220 -22.76 3.14 -33.65
N GLY A 221 -21.46 3.08 -33.32
CA GLY A 221 -20.38 2.93 -34.29
C GLY A 221 -20.50 1.65 -35.09
N VAL A 222 -20.72 0.52 -34.43
CA VAL A 222 -20.93 -0.80 -35.05
C VAL A 222 -22.16 -0.79 -35.95
N GLN A 223 -23.28 -0.20 -35.51
CA GLN A 223 -24.49 -0.08 -36.34
C GLN A 223 -24.25 0.77 -37.59
N LYS A 224 -23.52 1.89 -37.48
CA LYS A 224 -23.13 2.71 -38.63
C LYS A 224 -22.20 1.94 -39.58
N LEU A 225 -21.26 1.16 -39.04
CA LEU A 225 -20.35 0.33 -39.81
C LEU A 225 -21.10 -0.73 -40.61
N GLN A 226 -22.05 -1.43 -39.97
CA GLN A 226 -22.94 -2.38 -40.66
C GLN A 226 -23.82 -1.71 -41.72
N TYR A 227 -24.34 -0.51 -41.44
CA TYR A 227 -25.12 0.25 -42.41
C TYR A 227 -24.29 0.63 -43.63
N VAL A 228 -23.08 1.14 -43.44
CA VAL A 228 -22.16 1.52 -44.53
C VAL A 228 -21.74 0.30 -45.33
N MET A 229 -21.43 -0.81 -44.67
CA MET A 229 -21.06 -2.07 -45.34
C MET A 229 -22.18 -2.55 -46.26
N ARG A 230 -23.43 -2.64 -45.76
CA ARG A 230 -24.60 -3.03 -46.58
C ARG A 230 -24.85 -2.06 -47.73
N ARG A 231 -24.77 -0.75 -47.48
CA ARG A 231 -25.02 0.28 -48.51
C ARG A 231 -23.98 0.24 -49.63
N ASN A 232 -22.73 -0.08 -49.31
CA ASN A 232 -21.66 -0.22 -50.29
C ASN A 232 -21.81 -1.52 -51.10
N GLU A 233 -22.13 -2.63 -50.43
CA GLU A 233 -22.38 -3.92 -51.06
C GLU A 233 -23.56 -3.85 -52.05
N ASP A 234 -24.68 -3.21 -51.66
CA ASP A 234 -25.84 -3.02 -52.53
C ASP A 234 -25.51 -2.21 -53.80
N ARG A 235 -24.66 -1.17 -53.69
CA ARG A 235 -24.28 -0.33 -54.83
C ARG A 235 -23.36 -1.04 -55.81
N LEU A 236 -22.36 -1.77 -55.30
CA LEU A 236 -21.44 -2.54 -56.13
C LEU A 236 -22.16 -3.71 -56.81
N SER A 237 -23.01 -4.43 -56.08
CA SER A 237 -23.83 -5.52 -56.61
C SER A 237 -24.81 -5.02 -57.68
N SER A 238 -25.54 -3.92 -57.41
CA SER A 238 -26.49 -3.33 -58.38
C SER A 238 -25.80 -2.84 -59.65
N CYS A 239 -24.59 -2.27 -59.55
CA CYS A 239 -23.80 -1.87 -60.70
C CYS A 239 -23.38 -3.09 -61.54
N CYS A 240 -22.92 -4.16 -60.89
CA CYS A 240 -22.51 -5.39 -61.56
C CYS A 240 -23.70 -6.05 -62.31
N ILE A 241 -24.87 -6.13 -61.68
CA ILE A 241 -26.10 -6.64 -62.31
C ILE A 241 -26.49 -5.81 -63.53
N ALA A 242 -26.43 -4.47 -63.43
CA ALA A 242 -26.75 -3.59 -64.55
C ALA A 242 -25.80 -3.79 -65.75
N VAL A 243 -24.50 -3.95 -65.49
CA VAL A 243 -23.50 -4.23 -66.53
C VAL A 243 -23.76 -5.59 -67.19
N LEU A 244 -24.05 -6.64 -66.41
CA LEU A 244 -24.37 -7.97 -66.96
C LEU A 244 -25.62 -7.96 -67.85
N ILE A 245 -26.67 -7.23 -67.46
CA ILE A 245 -27.89 -7.08 -68.27
C ILE A 245 -27.58 -6.35 -69.59
N PHE A 246 -26.78 -5.28 -69.55
CA PHE A 246 -26.40 -4.55 -70.75
C PHE A 246 -25.64 -5.43 -71.74
N VAL A 247 -24.67 -6.21 -71.25
CA VAL A 247 -23.92 -7.17 -72.08
C VAL A 247 -24.85 -8.21 -72.71
N LEU A 248 -25.81 -8.74 -71.94
CA LEU A 248 -26.81 -9.69 -72.43
C LEU A 248 -27.65 -9.07 -73.56
N ILE A 249 -28.14 -7.83 -73.39
CA ILE A 249 -28.90 -7.12 -74.43
C ILE A 249 -28.07 -6.96 -75.70
N VAL A 250 -26.80 -6.57 -75.59
CA VAL A 250 -25.90 -6.44 -76.75
C VAL A 250 -25.74 -7.78 -77.46
N LEU A 251 -25.51 -8.88 -76.73
CA LEU A 251 -25.41 -10.22 -77.31
C LEU A 251 -26.72 -10.65 -77.99
N LEU A 252 -27.88 -10.33 -77.42
CA LEU A 252 -29.18 -10.64 -78.01
C LEU A 252 -29.40 -9.88 -79.32
N VAL A 253 -29.09 -8.57 -79.34
CA VAL A 253 -29.18 -7.75 -80.55
C VAL A 253 -28.24 -8.27 -81.63
N LEU A 254 -27.02 -8.65 -81.27
CA LEU A 254 -26.04 -9.22 -82.19
C LEU A 254 -26.56 -10.55 -82.79
N LEU A 255 -27.17 -11.41 -81.97
CA LEU A 255 -27.82 -12.65 -82.42
C LEU A 255 -29.01 -12.37 -83.35
N LEU A 256 -29.85 -11.37 -83.06
CA LEU A 256 -31.03 -11.07 -83.89
C LEU A 256 -30.64 -10.48 -85.27
N ILE A 257 -29.51 -9.78 -85.33
CA ILE A 257 -28.99 -9.16 -86.55
C ILE A 257 -28.21 -10.16 -87.42
N LEU A 258 -27.53 -11.13 -86.80
CA LEU A 258 -26.67 -12.12 -87.46
C LEU A 258 -27.44 -13.39 -87.85
#